data_AF-A0A6L3F455-F1
#
_entry.id   AF-A0A6L3F455-F1
#
_cell.length_a   1.000
_cell.length_b   1.000
_cell.length_c   1.000
_cell.angle_alpha   90.00
_cell.angle_beta   90.00
_cell.angle_gamma   90.00
#
_symmetry.space_group_name_H-M   'P 1'
#
loop_
_entity.id
_entity.type
_entity.pdbx_description
1 polymer ?
#
loop_
_entity_poly.entity_id
_entity_poly.type
_entity_poly.pdbx_seq_one_letter_code
_entity_poly.pdbx_strand_id
1 'polypeptide(L)'
;GNDSVVTILAINSHQAVSTITGHGEGNVGGIFTGIIRLDFSPDGNLLATAGADGYAKVWEVATGAQRYAWRVDPRDSVFWTGDGEVPNGVESVKFSPNGRFLAASTDEADGDGGIIKIWELENGMEMTVVEDSPRRLLALAFSPDSKRVASVGSSGIIRVWDVTTGERVANLEGETTTINAVHFSADGSQLITGRRSTVIWDLESEEALVTLPQGLRPSALSLDGQYLATIGEQGIHIYTLNFEELLAIAQSRVSRNLTEAECKEYLHVDACPAN
;
A
#
# COMPACT_ATOMS: atom_id res chain seq x y z
N GLY A 1 -24.93 3.78 -2.96
CA GLY A 1 -26.11 3.12 -3.55
C GLY A 1 -25.65 1.82 -4.16
N ASN A 2 -25.98 0.68 -3.53
CA ASN A 2 -25.38 -0.63 -3.83
C ASN A 2 -23.84 -0.64 -3.82
N ASP A 3 -23.24 0.05 -2.84
CA ASP A 3 -21.78 0.15 -2.71
C ASP A 3 -21.13 -1.15 -2.20
N SER A 4 -21.92 -2.23 -2.08
CA SER A 4 -21.51 -3.57 -1.63
C SER A 4 -21.46 -4.63 -2.74
N VAL A 5 -21.61 -4.21 -4.00
CA VAL A 5 -21.62 -5.11 -5.18
C VAL A 5 -20.35 -4.91 -6.00
N VAL A 6 -19.64 -6.00 -6.29
CA VAL A 6 -18.51 -6.01 -7.22
C VAL A 6 -18.89 -6.86 -8.42
N THR A 7 -18.74 -6.32 -9.63
CA THR A 7 -18.89 -7.09 -10.87
C THR A 7 -17.53 -7.28 -11.51
N ILE A 8 -17.14 -8.53 -11.74
CA ILE A 8 -15.88 -8.86 -12.42
C ILE A 8 -16.16 -9.03 -13.90
N LEU A 9 -15.46 -8.26 -14.74
CA LEU A 9 -15.61 -8.28 -16.18
C LEU A 9 -14.35 -8.87 -16.84
N ALA A 10 -14.53 -9.80 -17.76
CA ALA A 10 -13.47 -10.26 -18.62
C ALA A 10 -13.23 -9.23 -19.73
N ILE A 11 -12.03 -8.63 -19.77
CA ILE A 11 -11.71 -7.54 -20.70
C ILE A 11 -11.89 -7.97 -22.16
N ASN A 12 -11.46 -9.18 -22.53
CA ASN A 12 -11.47 -9.62 -23.93
C ASN A 12 -12.87 -9.99 -24.46
N SER A 13 -13.72 -10.56 -23.61
CA SER A 13 -15.09 -10.96 -24.00
C SER A 13 -16.13 -9.90 -23.68
N HIS A 14 -15.78 -8.90 -22.87
CA HIS A 14 -16.68 -7.87 -22.33
C HIS A 14 -17.87 -8.46 -21.54
N GLN A 15 -17.75 -9.71 -21.08
CA GLN A 15 -18.78 -10.41 -20.32
C GLN A 15 -18.44 -10.41 -18.83
N ALA A 16 -19.49 -10.41 -17.99
CA ALA A 16 -19.34 -10.64 -16.57
C ALA A 16 -18.89 -12.07 -16.31
N VAL A 17 -17.80 -12.22 -15.57
CA VAL A 17 -17.29 -13.50 -15.07
C VAL A 17 -18.10 -13.92 -13.85
N SER A 18 -18.26 -12.99 -12.91
CA SER A 18 -19.05 -13.18 -11.70
C SER A 18 -19.49 -11.84 -11.11
N THR A 19 -20.52 -11.88 -10.27
CA THR A 19 -20.96 -10.74 -9.45
C THR A 19 -20.89 -11.17 -8.00
N ILE A 20 -20.15 -10.41 -7.20
CA ILE A 20 -19.93 -10.65 -5.78
C ILE A 20 -20.78 -9.65 -4.99
N THR A 21 -21.48 -10.16 -4.00
CA THR A 21 -22.21 -9.38 -3.01
C THR A 21 -21.95 -9.97 -1.65
N GLY A 22 -21.64 -9.15 -0.66
CA GLY A 22 -21.58 -9.67 0.71
C GLY A 22 -21.02 -8.75 1.78
N HIS A 23 -20.54 -7.55 1.47
CA HIS A 23 -20.22 -6.57 2.51
C HIS A 23 -21.48 -5.87 3.03
N GLY A 24 -21.59 -5.78 4.36
CA GLY A 24 -22.59 -4.95 5.02
C GLY A 24 -22.23 -3.46 4.94
N GLU A 25 -23.16 -2.61 5.35
CA GLU A 25 -22.88 -1.18 5.54
C GLU A 25 -22.07 -0.96 6.82
N GLY A 26 -21.19 0.04 6.80
CA GLY A 26 -20.45 0.49 7.98
C GLY A 26 -19.77 1.83 7.74
N ASN A 27 -18.95 2.29 8.69
CA ASN A 27 -18.33 3.61 8.63
C ASN A 27 -16.84 3.54 8.35
N VAL A 28 -16.40 4.39 7.43
CA VAL A 28 -14.99 4.63 7.15
C VAL A 28 -14.74 6.12 7.00
N GLY A 29 -14.01 6.71 7.95
CA GLY A 29 -13.68 8.12 7.92
C GLY A 29 -14.86 9.08 7.91
N GLY A 30 -16.02 8.69 8.43
CA GLY A 30 -17.25 9.48 8.42
C GLY A 30 -18.13 9.29 7.18
N ILE A 31 -17.82 8.31 6.32
CA ILE A 31 -18.62 7.98 5.13
C ILE A 31 -19.19 6.57 5.27
N PHE A 32 -20.51 6.44 5.10
CA PHE A 32 -21.19 5.14 5.04
C PHE A 32 -21.08 4.56 3.63
N THR A 33 -20.36 3.45 3.50
CA THR A 33 -20.14 2.77 2.22
C THR A 33 -20.20 1.26 2.41
N GLY A 34 -20.12 0.48 1.32
CA GLY A 34 -20.01 -0.98 1.39
C GLY A 34 -18.57 -1.45 1.24
N ILE A 35 -18.00 -1.27 0.05
CA ILE A 35 -16.66 -1.74 -0.34
C ILE A 35 -15.75 -0.55 -0.64
N ILE A 36 -14.55 -0.58 -0.07
CA ILE A 36 -13.65 0.58 -0.03
C ILE A 36 -12.41 0.35 -0.89
N ARG A 37 -11.87 -0.88 -0.86
CA ARG A 37 -10.70 -1.30 -1.64
C ARG A 37 -10.87 -2.72 -2.15
N LEU A 38 -10.20 -2.97 -3.28
CA LEU A 38 -10.12 -4.25 -3.95
C LEU A 38 -8.66 -4.58 -4.24
N ASP A 39 -8.33 -5.87 -4.25
CA ASP A 39 -7.02 -6.34 -4.72
C ASP A 39 -7.15 -7.74 -5.33
N PHE A 40 -6.57 -7.96 -6.49
CA PHE A 40 -6.50 -9.30 -7.08
C PHE A 40 -5.27 -10.05 -6.57
N SER A 41 -5.39 -11.36 -6.40
CA SER A 41 -4.21 -12.19 -6.20
C SER A 41 -3.31 -12.15 -7.43
N PRO A 42 -2.00 -12.41 -7.29
CA PRO A 42 -1.05 -12.36 -8.41
C PRO A 42 -1.39 -13.29 -9.57
N ASP A 43 -2.05 -14.41 -9.28
CA ASP A 43 -2.53 -15.38 -10.27
C ASP A 43 -3.90 -15.03 -10.88
N GLY A 44 -4.56 -13.97 -10.38
CA GLY A 44 -5.87 -13.50 -10.81
C GLY A 44 -7.05 -14.39 -10.42
N ASN A 45 -6.84 -15.44 -9.63
CA ASN A 45 -7.89 -16.39 -9.28
C ASN A 45 -8.71 -15.95 -8.06
N LEU A 46 -8.16 -15.11 -7.21
CA LEU A 46 -8.80 -14.58 -6.02
C LEU A 46 -8.94 -13.06 -6.10
N LEU A 47 -10.01 -12.57 -5.50
CA LEU A 47 -10.23 -11.15 -5.26
C LEU A 47 -10.38 -10.95 -3.76
N ALA A 48 -9.67 -9.97 -3.21
CA ALA A 48 -9.85 -9.52 -1.85
C ALA A 48 -10.60 -8.19 -1.82
N THR A 49 -11.46 -8.02 -0.83
CA THR A 49 -12.33 -6.85 -0.67
C THR A 49 -12.25 -6.34 0.77
N ALA A 50 -12.06 -5.04 0.91
CA ALA A 50 -12.09 -4.32 2.18
C ALA A 50 -13.48 -3.72 2.37
N GLY A 51 -14.18 -4.16 3.42
CA GLY A 51 -15.54 -3.74 3.73
C GLY A 51 -15.64 -2.71 4.83
N ALA A 52 -16.64 -1.85 4.72
CA ALA A 52 -17.01 -0.96 5.80
C ALA A 52 -17.61 -1.72 7.00
N ASP A 53 -18.07 -2.96 6.80
CA ASP A 53 -18.54 -3.88 7.84
C ASP A 53 -17.42 -4.43 8.76
N GLY A 54 -16.17 -4.00 8.57
CA GLY A 54 -15.01 -4.40 9.37
C GLY A 54 -14.39 -5.74 8.98
N TYR A 55 -14.83 -6.30 7.86
CA TYR A 55 -14.29 -7.54 7.32
C TYR A 55 -13.40 -7.30 6.10
N ALA A 56 -12.31 -8.07 6.03
CA ALA A 56 -11.63 -8.38 4.79
C ALA A 56 -12.18 -9.71 4.27
N LYS A 57 -12.70 -9.74 3.05
CA LYS A 57 -13.26 -10.95 2.43
C LYS A 57 -12.46 -11.34 1.21
N VAL A 58 -12.35 -12.64 0.96
CA VAL A 58 -11.66 -13.21 -0.20
C VAL A 58 -12.62 -14.08 -0.98
N TRP A 59 -12.64 -13.89 -2.29
CA TRP A 59 -13.59 -14.49 -3.22
C TRP A 59 -12.84 -15.19 -4.34
N GLU A 60 -13.38 -16.31 -4.80
CA GLU A 60 -12.96 -16.92 -6.05
C GLU A 60 -13.52 -16.12 -7.23
N VAL A 61 -12.65 -15.69 -8.13
CA VAL A 61 -13.02 -14.82 -9.25
C VAL A 61 -13.95 -15.52 -10.23
N ALA A 62 -13.68 -16.79 -10.53
CA ALA A 62 -14.44 -17.55 -11.52
C ALA A 62 -15.88 -17.86 -11.08
N THR A 63 -16.11 -18.04 -9.78
CA THR A 63 -17.39 -18.49 -9.24
C THR A 63 -18.13 -17.40 -8.46
N GLY A 64 -17.42 -16.39 -7.97
CA GLY A 64 -17.94 -15.43 -7.00
C GLY A 64 -18.10 -16.01 -5.59
N ALA A 65 -17.62 -17.24 -5.34
CA ALA A 65 -17.76 -17.90 -4.04
C ALA A 65 -16.85 -17.24 -2.99
N GLN A 66 -17.40 -16.98 -1.80
CA GLN A 66 -16.62 -16.50 -0.67
C GLN A 66 -15.76 -17.64 -0.10
N ARG A 67 -14.44 -17.44 -0.07
CA ARG A 67 -13.48 -18.39 0.49
C ARG A 67 -13.12 -18.05 1.93
N TYR A 68 -12.88 -16.76 2.21
CA TYR A 68 -12.54 -16.28 3.54
C TYR A 68 -13.31 -15.01 3.89
N ALA A 69 -13.57 -14.83 5.18
CA ALA A 69 -14.08 -13.60 5.77
C ALA A 69 -13.44 -13.42 7.13
N TRP A 70 -12.53 -12.45 7.24
CA TRP A 70 -11.78 -12.18 8.46
C TRP A 70 -12.17 -10.82 9.03
N ARG A 71 -12.47 -10.79 10.33
CA ARG A 71 -12.68 -9.55 11.05
C ARG A 71 -11.31 -8.93 11.36
N VAL A 72 -11.10 -7.71 10.89
CA VAL A 72 -9.78 -7.06 10.96
C VAL A 72 -9.60 -6.38 12.31
N ASP A 73 -10.59 -5.61 12.76
CA ASP A 73 -10.60 -5.05 14.11
C ASP A 73 -11.36 -5.99 15.06
N PRO A 74 -10.67 -6.72 15.96
CA PRO A 74 -11.31 -7.60 16.93
C PRO A 74 -11.95 -6.82 18.08
N ARG A 75 -11.65 -5.51 18.22
CA ARG A 75 -12.30 -4.67 19.21
C ARG A 75 -13.74 -4.48 18.74
N ASP A 76 -14.69 -4.57 19.66
CA ASP A 76 -16.07 -4.14 19.42
C ASP A 76 -16.17 -2.60 19.39
N SER A 77 -15.09 -1.93 19.00
CA SER A 77 -15.04 -0.49 18.76
C SER A 77 -16.02 -0.16 17.65
N VAL A 78 -16.95 0.72 18.00
CA VAL A 78 -18.07 1.12 17.16
C VAL A 78 -18.14 2.63 17.17
N PHE A 79 -18.26 3.22 16.00
CA PHE A 79 -18.54 4.64 15.90
C PHE A 79 -20.02 4.88 16.21
N TRP A 80 -20.29 5.82 17.11
CA TRP A 80 -21.64 6.34 17.26
C TRP A 80 -21.92 7.36 16.17
N THR A 81 -22.81 6.99 15.26
CA THR A 81 -23.44 7.94 14.36
C THR A 81 -24.78 8.32 14.97
N GLY A 82 -25.32 9.51 14.72
CA GLY A 82 -26.58 9.96 15.33
C GLY A 82 -27.76 8.97 15.20
N ASP A 83 -27.63 8.00 14.29
CA ASP A 83 -28.61 6.97 13.94
C ASP A 83 -28.24 5.55 14.45
N GLY A 84 -27.10 5.37 15.15
CA GLY A 84 -26.69 4.10 15.78
C GLY A 84 -25.19 3.79 15.75
N GLU A 85 -24.82 2.65 16.35
CA GLU A 85 -23.46 2.09 16.35
C GLU A 85 -23.12 1.45 15.00
N VAL A 86 -21.96 1.77 14.45
CA VAL A 86 -21.43 1.16 13.22
C VAL A 86 -19.98 0.70 13.41
N PRO A 87 -19.59 -0.46 12.84
CA PRO A 87 -18.26 -1.01 13.02
C PRO A 87 -17.18 -0.18 12.31
N ASN A 88 -15.93 -0.37 12.73
CA ASN A 88 -14.76 0.11 12.03
C ASN A 88 -14.58 -0.61 10.71
N GLY A 89 -14.62 0.12 9.60
CA GLY A 89 -14.33 -0.48 8.32
C GLY A 89 -12.84 -0.73 8.06
N VAL A 90 -12.62 -1.62 7.10
CA VAL A 90 -11.30 -1.96 6.58
C VAL A 90 -10.93 -0.94 5.50
N GLU A 91 -9.81 -0.26 5.70
CA GLU A 91 -9.33 0.84 4.85
C GLU A 91 -8.52 0.35 3.66
N SER A 92 -7.76 -0.72 3.86
CA SER A 92 -6.86 -1.27 2.85
C SER A 92 -6.86 -2.77 2.91
N VAL A 93 -6.73 -3.39 1.74
CA VAL A 93 -6.50 -4.82 1.57
C VAL A 93 -5.51 -5.04 0.43
N LYS A 94 -4.52 -5.91 0.67
CA LYS A 94 -3.43 -6.19 -0.28
C LYS A 94 -3.02 -7.66 -0.20
N PHE A 95 -2.90 -8.32 -1.35
CA PHE A 95 -2.20 -9.59 -1.45
C PHE A 95 -0.69 -9.37 -1.50
N SER A 96 0.07 -10.33 -0.98
CA SER A 96 1.50 -10.38 -1.21
C SER A 96 1.81 -10.78 -2.65
N PRO A 97 2.96 -10.36 -3.23
CA PRO A 97 3.36 -10.72 -4.59
C PRO A 97 3.48 -12.23 -4.85
N ASN A 98 3.78 -13.03 -3.83
CA ASN A 98 3.80 -14.50 -3.93
C ASN A 98 2.41 -15.14 -3.75
N GLY A 99 1.35 -14.36 -3.52
CA GLY A 99 -0.03 -14.82 -3.34
C GLY A 99 -0.28 -15.59 -2.04
N ARG A 100 0.70 -15.72 -1.16
CA ARG A 100 0.61 -16.52 0.07
C ARG A 100 -0.05 -15.78 1.24
N PHE A 101 0.05 -14.46 1.26
CA PHE A 101 -0.43 -13.63 2.36
C PHE A 101 -1.45 -12.60 1.89
N LEU A 102 -2.34 -12.23 2.80
CA LEU A 102 -3.24 -11.09 2.67
C LEU A 102 -3.01 -10.16 3.86
N ALA A 103 -2.77 -8.88 3.62
CA ALA A 103 -2.76 -7.86 4.66
C ALA A 103 -4.01 -7.00 4.56
N ALA A 104 -4.59 -6.63 5.70
CA ALA A 104 -5.64 -5.64 5.78
C ALA A 104 -5.44 -4.70 6.96
N SER A 105 -5.93 -3.47 6.83
CA SER A 105 -5.85 -2.47 7.90
C SER A 105 -7.18 -1.81 8.20
N THR A 106 -7.39 -1.39 9.44
CA THR A 106 -8.55 -0.59 9.85
C THR A 106 -8.16 0.83 10.23
N ASP A 107 -9.17 1.70 10.31
CA ASP A 107 -9.03 3.02 10.94
C ASP A 107 -8.77 2.88 12.47
N GLU A 108 -8.40 3.99 13.10
CA GLU A 108 -8.52 4.22 14.54
C GLU A 108 -9.99 4.35 14.89
N ALA A 109 -10.43 3.70 15.97
CA ALA A 109 -11.63 4.13 16.68
C ALA A 109 -11.31 4.43 18.13
N ASP A 110 -12.06 5.40 18.64
CA ASP A 110 -12.11 5.72 20.07
C ASP A 110 -10.76 6.05 20.73
N GLY A 111 -9.78 6.52 19.94
CA GLY A 111 -8.45 6.85 20.45
C GLY A 111 -7.47 5.68 20.46
N ASP A 112 -7.87 4.50 19.97
CA ASP A 112 -6.99 3.34 19.85
C ASP A 112 -6.32 3.29 18.47
N GLY A 113 -5.06 2.85 18.41
CA GLY A 113 -4.30 2.76 17.16
C GLY A 113 -4.95 1.91 16.08
N GLY A 114 -4.62 2.21 14.82
CA GLY A 114 -5.00 1.39 13.67
C GLY A 114 -4.47 -0.03 13.81
N ILE A 115 -5.22 -1.01 13.29
CA ILE A 115 -4.80 -2.42 13.32
C ILE A 115 -4.37 -2.84 11.92
N ILE A 116 -3.30 -3.62 11.85
CA ILE A 116 -2.90 -4.35 10.66
C ILE A 116 -2.97 -5.84 10.98
N LYS A 117 -3.70 -6.59 10.17
CA LYS A 117 -3.70 -8.05 10.23
C LYS A 117 -3.17 -8.63 8.94
N ILE A 118 -2.43 -9.72 9.08
CA ILE A 118 -1.88 -10.49 7.98
C ILE A 118 -2.33 -11.93 8.14
N TRP A 119 -2.92 -12.50 7.10
CA TRP A 119 -3.32 -13.90 7.06
C TRP A 119 -2.49 -14.66 6.04
N GLU A 120 -2.05 -15.86 6.41
CA GLU A 120 -1.54 -16.85 5.48
C GLU A 120 -2.71 -17.63 4.87
N LEU A 121 -2.86 -17.58 3.54
CA LEU A 121 -4.04 -18.13 2.86
C LEU A 121 -4.10 -19.66 2.88
N GLU A 122 -2.95 -20.35 2.91
CA GLU A 122 -2.90 -21.80 2.77
C GLU A 122 -3.54 -22.53 3.94
N ASN A 123 -3.29 -22.06 5.16
CA ASN A 123 -3.72 -22.68 6.41
C ASN A 123 -4.65 -21.78 7.25
N GLY A 124 -4.85 -20.53 6.85
CA GLY A 124 -5.66 -19.55 7.56
C GLY A 124 -5.02 -19.04 8.86
N MET A 125 -3.71 -19.23 9.05
CA MET A 125 -3.00 -18.69 10.21
C MET A 125 -3.01 -17.17 10.18
N GLU A 126 -3.37 -16.58 11.31
CA GLU A 126 -3.46 -15.14 11.52
C GLU A 126 -2.23 -14.64 12.27
N MET A 127 -1.63 -13.56 11.76
CA MET A 127 -0.67 -12.74 12.47
C MET A 127 -1.25 -11.33 12.61
N THR A 128 -1.29 -10.82 13.84
CA THR A 128 -1.80 -9.48 14.13
C THR A 128 -0.65 -8.57 14.51
N VAL A 129 -0.58 -7.41 13.86
CA VAL A 129 0.32 -6.32 14.21
C VAL A 129 -0.54 -5.13 14.62
N VAL A 130 -0.52 -4.78 15.90
CA VAL A 130 -1.26 -3.62 16.42
C VAL A 130 -0.34 -2.40 16.35
N GLU A 131 -0.78 -1.31 15.71
CA GLU A 131 -0.01 -0.07 15.76
C GLU A 131 -0.09 0.56 17.15
N ASP A 132 1.05 1.11 17.60
CA ASP A 132 1.18 1.82 18.87
C ASP A 132 0.61 3.25 18.83
N SER A 133 0.16 3.74 17.66
CA SER A 133 -0.17 5.14 17.43
C SER A 133 -1.66 5.36 17.07
N PRO A 134 -2.36 6.29 17.74
CA PRO A 134 -3.78 6.58 17.54
C PRO A 134 -3.98 7.49 16.32
N ARG A 135 -3.80 6.92 15.12
CA ARG A 135 -4.03 7.61 13.85
C ARG A 135 -4.46 6.66 12.74
N ARG A 136 -5.38 7.14 11.89
CA ARG A 136 -5.91 6.44 10.71
C ARG A 136 -4.83 5.87 9.78
N LEU A 137 -4.89 4.56 9.53
CA LEU A 137 -4.15 3.87 8.48
C LEU A 137 -4.85 4.04 7.13
N LEU A 138 -4.09 4.37 6.08
CA LEU A 138 -4.65 4.71 4.78
C LEU A 138 -4.19 3.79 3.65
N ALA A 139 -2.97 3.26 3.72
CA ALA A 139 -2.47 2.34 2.71
C ALA A 139 -1.48 1.33 3.28
N LEU A 140 -1.43 0.18 2.60
CA LEU A 140 -0.50 -0.91 2.85
C LEU A 140 0.22 -1.26 1.55
N ALA A 141 1.45 -1.75 1.65
CA ALA A 141 2.17 -2.37 0.54
C ALA A 141 3.04 -3.52 1.03
N PHE A 142 3.06 -4.63 0.28
CA PHE A 142 4.05 -5.69 0.47
C PHE A 142 5.33 -5.36 -0.30
N SER A 143 6.47 -5.79 0.23
CA SER A 143 7.72 -5.83 -0.53
C SER A 143 7.64 -6.87 -1.65
N PRO A 144 8.41 -6.73 -2.73
CA PRO A 144 8.41 -7.66 -3.87
C PRO A 144 8.71 -9.11 -3.47
N ASP A 145 9.58 -9.30 -2.48
CA ASP A 145 9.92 -10.63 -1.93
C ASP A 145 8.87 -11.19 -0.95
N SER A 146 7.77 -10.45 -0.70
CA SER A 146 6.67 -10.79 0.21
C SER A 146 7.07 -10.96 1.68
N LYS A 147 8.27 -10.50 2.09
CA LYS A 147 8.76 -10.65 3.46
C LYS A 147 8.47 -9.45 4.34
N ARG A 148 8.17 -8.29 3.77
CA ARG A 148 7.88 -7.07 4.51
C ARG A 148 6.53 -6.50 4.12
N VAL A 149 5.88 -5.85 5.06
CA VAL A 149 4.72 -4.99 4.82
C VAL A 149 5.03 -3.59 5.32
N ALA A 150 4.66 -2.58 4.55
CA ALA A 150 4.73 -1.18 4.95
C ALA A 150 3.32 -0.62 5.16
N SER A 151 3.16 0.24 6.16
CA SER A 151 1.93 1.01 6.39
C SER A 151 2.21 2.50 6.36
N VAL A 152 1.18 3.25 5.97
CA VAL A 152 1.16 4.71 6.03
C VAL A 152 -0.22 5.21 6.42
N GLY A 153 -0.25 6.39 7.04
CA GLY A 153 -1.48 6.96 7.56
C GLY A 153 -1.43 8.45 7.84
N SER A 154 -2.34 8.90 8.70
CA SER A 154 -2.51 10.31 9.05
C SER A 154 -1.46 10.85 10.03
N SER A 155 -0.60 9.99 10.58
CA SER A 155 0.56 10.37 11.41
C SER A 155 1.72 10.94 10.59
N GLY A 156 1.81 10.58 9.30
CA GLY A 156 2.98 10.86 8.47
C GLY A 156 4.19 9.98 8.79
N ILE A 157 4.03 9.00 9.69
CA ILE A 157 5.05 8.00 10.01
C ILE A 157 4.84 6.81 9.08
N ILE A 158 5.92 6.30 8.51
CA ILE A 158 5.94 5.10 7.69
C ILE A 158 6.55 4.00 8.54
N ARG A 159 5.86 2.88 8.69
CA ARG A 159 6.35 1.74 9.44
C ARG A 159 6.50 0.55 8.51
N VAL A 160 7.53 -0.25 8.74
CA VAL A 160 7.77 -1.49 8.00
C VAL A 160 7.94 -2.64 8.99
N TRP A 161 7.29 -3.76 8.72
CA TRP A 161 7.36 -4.97 9.54
C TRP A 161 7.82 -6.16 8.72
N ASP A 162 8.55 -7.07 9.36
CA ASP A 162 8.76 -8.41 8.84
C ASP A 162 7.46 -9.22 8.98
N VAL A 163 7.03 -9.82 7.88
CA VAL A 163 5.78 -10.59 7.79
C VAL A 163 5.85 -11.84 8.65
N THR A 164 7.01 -12.47 8.79
CA THR A 164 7.16 -13.76 9.49
C THR A 164 7.27 -13.58 10.99
N THR A 165 8.04 -12.57 11.43
CA THR A 165 8.27 -12.34 12.87
C THR A 165 7.27 -11.36 13.48
N GLY A 166 6.64 -10.51 12.66
CA GLY A 166 5.81 -9.39 13.11
C GLY A 166 6.61 -8.25 13.73
N GLU A 167 7.95 -8.32 13.69
CA GLU A 167 8.82 -7.29 14.25
C GLU A 167 8.88 -6.07 13.33
N ARG A 168 8.92 -4.88 13.92
CA ARG A 168 9.14 -3.64 13.17
C ARG A 168 10.61 -3.58 12.74
N VAL A 169 10.85 -3.46 11.44
CA VAL A 169 12.19 -3.42 10.83
C VAL A 169 12.61 -2.01 10.39
N ALA A 170 11.67 -1.08 10.22
CA ALA A 170 11.97 0.33 9.97
C ALA A 170 10.86 1.26 10.48
N ASN A 171 11.23 2.49 10.86
CA ASN A 171 10.31 3.56 11.25
C ASN A 171 10.78 4.89 10.67
N LEU A 172 10.21 5.28 9.53
CA LEU A 172 10.62 6.48 8.80
C LEU A 172 9.72 7.66 9.18
N GLU A 173 10.34 8.74 9.62
CA GLU A 173 9.67 9.97 10.02
C GLU A 173 10.08 11.12 9.09
N GLY A 174 9.09 11.74 8.46
CA GLY A 174 9.28 12.89 7.58
C GLY A 174 8.50 14.13 8.02
N GLU A 175 8.22 15.04 7.08
CA GLU A 175 7.28 16.13 7.32
C GLU A 175 5.93 15.56 7.79
N THR A 176 5.48 16.02 8.94
CA THR A 176 4.25 15.62 9.66
C THR A 176 2.99 15.94 8.85
N THR A 177 2.77 15.17 7.81
CA THR A 177 1.63 15.28 6.90
C THR A 177 1.05 13.90 6.65
N THR A 178 -0.26 13.84 6.38
CA THR A 178 -0.93 12.59 6.02
C THR A 178 -0.26 11.97 4.79
N ILE A 179 -0.04 10.66 4.80
CA ILE A 179 0.44 9.88 3.66
C ILE A 179 -0.66 8.89 3.28
N ASN A 180 -1.04 8.85 2.00
CA ASN A 180 -2.15 7.99 1.53
C ASN A 180 -1.75 7.00 0.43
N ALA A 181 -0.48 6.97 0.06
CA ALA A 181 0.09 6.01 -0.87
C ALA A 181 1.47 5.58 -0.39
N VAL A 182 1.76 4.28 -0.51
CA VAL A 182 3.03 3.65 -0.19
C VAL A 182 3.30 2.52 -1.17
N HIS A 183 4.55 2.40 -1.60
CA HIS A 183 4.99 1.31 -2.46
C HIS A 183 6.46 0.98 -2.23
N PHE A 184 6.84 -0.27 -2.46
CA PHE A 184 8.25 -0.68 -2.54
C PHE A 184 8.79 -0.53 -3.96
N SER A 185 10.08 -0.20 -4.04
CA SER A 185 10.91 -0.40 -5.23
C SER A 185 11.02 -1.89 -5.60
N ALA A 186 11.40 -2.18 -6.84
CA ALA A 186 11.48 -3.55 -7.39
C ALA A 186 12.46 -4.48 -6.66
N ASP A 187 13.57 -3.94 -6.20
CA ASP A 187 14.57 -4.64 -5.39
C ASP A 187 14.20 -4.66 -3.89
N GLY A 188 13.20 -3.87 -3.49
CA GLY A 188 12.72 -3.71 -2.13
C GLY A 188 13.65 -2.87 -1.24
N SER A 189 14.68 -2.20 -1.78
CA SER A 189 15.61 -1.40 -0.97
C SER A 189 15.00 -0.06 -0.54
N GLN A 190 14.08 0.47 -1.34
CA GLN A 190 13.47 1.78 -1.16
C GLN A 190 11.94 1.73 -0.98
N LEU A 191 11.40 2.74 -0.29
CA LEU A 191 9.97 3.04 -0.22
C LEU A 191 9.62 4.34 -0.94
N ILE A 192 8.53 4.32 -1.68
CA ILE A 192 7.96 5.49 -2.36
C ILE A 192 6.64 5.79 -1.68
N THR A 193 6.54 7.00 -1.13
CA THR A 193 5.36 7.44 -0.40
C THR A 193 4.83 8.74 -0.98
N GLY A 194 3.54 9.03 -0.77
CA GLY A 194 3.05 10.33 -1.16
C GLY A 194 1.66 10.69 -0.67
N ARG A 195 1.40 12.00 -0.77
CA ARG A 195 0.05 12.61 -0.72
C ARG A 195 -0.03 13.88 -1.53
N ARG A 196 0.84 14.86 -1.24
CA ARG A 196 0.97 16.11 -2.00
C ARG A 196 2.31 16.21 -2.72
N SER A 197 3.36 15.72 -2.08
CA SER A 197 4.65 15.39 -2.68
C SER A 197 4.86 13.88 -2.65
N THR A 198 5.73 13.40 -3.53
CA THR A 198 6.23 12.02 -3.51
C THR A 198 7.61 12.03 -2.85
N VAL A 199 7.85 11.15 -1.89
CA VAL A 199 9.14 11.00 -1.21
C VAL A 199 9.64 9.58 -1.41
N ILE A 200 10.91 9.47 -1.82
CA ILE A 200 11.65 8.21 -1.94
C ILE A 200 12.54 8.08 -0.71
N TRP A 201 12.42 6.96 -0.02
CA TRP A 201 13.13 6.64 1.21
C TRP A 201 14.05 5.46 1.00
N ASP A 202 15.22 5.51 1.60
CA ASP A 202 16.10 4.35 1.73
C ASP A 202 15.77 3.59 3.01
N LEU A 203 15.63 2.26 2.92
CA LEU A 203 15.29 1.44 4.10
C LEU A 203 16.51 1.01 4.91
N GLU A 204 17.72 1.14 4.39
CA GLU A 204 18.95 0.79 5.11
C GLU A 204 19.42 1.97 5.98
N SER A 205 19.41 3.18 5.43
CA SER A 205 19.75 4.40 6.18
C SER A 205 18.57 5.00 6.94
N GLU A 206 17.34 4.62 6.58
CA GLU A 206 16.08 5.23 7.06
C GLU A 206 15.93 6.73 6.71
N GLU A 207 16.66 7.20 5.69
CA GLU A 207 16.65 8.61 5.28
C GLU A 207 15.82 8.84 4.00
N ALA A 208 15.29 10.06 3.86
CA ALA A 208 14.64 10.51 2.64
C ALA A 208 15.71 10.85 1.58
N LEU A 209 15.75 10.08 0.49
CA LEU A 209 16.67 10.29 -0.63
C LEU A 209 16.23 11.45 -1.53
N VAL A 210 14.95 11.45 -1.92
CA VAL A 210 14.42 12.40 -2.91
C VAL A 210 13.01 12.81 -2.54
N THR A 211 12.74 14.13 -2.59
CA THR A 211 11.38 14.68 -2.52
C THR A 211 11.02 15.30 -3.87
N LEU A 212 10.05 14.72 -4.56
CA LEU A 212 9.51 15.28 -5.81
C LEU A 212 8.63 16.51 -5.51
N PRO A 213 8.56 17.47 -6.45
CA PRO A 213 7.79 18.70 -6.26
C PRO A 213 6.32 18.47 -5.93
N GLN A 214 5.74 19.42 -5.19
CA GLN A 214 4.31 19.44 -4.83
C GLN A 214 3.44 19.40 -6.09
N GLY A 215 2.40 18.56 -6.08
CA GLY A 215 1.43 18.43 -7.16
C GLY A 215 1.54 17.15 -7.98
N LEU A 216 2.61 16.36 -7.79
CA LEU A 216 2.76 15.04 -8.40
C LEU A 216 2.40 13.96 -7.39
N ARG A 217 1.25 13.31 -7.59
CA ARG A 217 0.75 12.25 -6.71
C ARG A 217 1.10 10.89 -7.30
N PRO A 218 1.71 9.95 -6.53
CA PRO A 218 1.95 8.61 -7.01
C PRO A 218 0.60 7.93 -7.24
N SER A 219 0.41 7.34 -8.42
CA SER A 219 -0.87 6.74 -8.83
C SER A 219 -0.76 5.26 -9.12
N ALA A 220 0.34 4.84 -9.74
CA ALA A 220 0.59 3.45 -10.04
C ALA A 220 2.10 3.19 -10.14
N LEU A 221 2.52 2.01 -9.72
CA LEU A 221 3.79 1.43 -10.11
C LEU A 221 3.56 0.42 -11.23
N SER A 222 4.55 0.27 -12.10
CA SER A 222 4.61 -0.88 -12.99
C SER A 222 4.74 -2.18 -12.18
N LEU A 223 4.29 -3.29 -12.77
CA LEU A 223 4.30 -4.60 -12.10
C LEU A 223 5.71 -5.06 -11.71
N ASP A 224 6.71 -4.64 -12.48
CA ASP A 224 8.13 -4.87 -12.23
C ASP A 224 8.77 -3.82 -11.30
N GLY A 225 8.00 -2.86 -10.79
CA GLY A 225 8.46 -1.81 -9.88
C GLY A 225 9.45 -0.81 -10.49
N GLN A 226 9.71 -0.87 -11.80
CA GLN A 226 10.69 -0.03 -12.48
C GLN A 226 10.17 1.37 -12.82
N TYR A 227 8.85 1.54 -12.93
CA TYR A 227 8.25 2.80 -13.34
C TYR A 227 7.22 3.27 -12.32
N LEU A 228 7.27 4.56 -12.00
CA LEU A 228 6.25 5.27 -11.24
C LEU A 228 5.46 6.17 -12.17
N ALA A 229 4.16 5.93 -12.28
CA ALA A 229 3.23 6.87 -12.86
C ALA A 229 2.72 7.82 -11.77
N THR A 230 3.01 9.11 -11.92
CA THR A 230 2.40 10.16 -11.10
C THR A 230 1.40 10.98 -11.91
N ILE A 231 0.39 11.49 -11.24
CA ILE A 231 -0.61 12.39 -11.82
C ILE A 231 -0.41 13.76 -11.19
N GLY A 232 -0.28 14.79 -12.02
CA GLY A 232 -0.24 16.18 -11.57
C GLY A 232 -0.96 17.13 -12.52
N GLU A 233 -0.95 18.42 -12.16
CA GLU A 233 -1.68 19.48 -12.90
C GLU A 233 -1.26 19.59 -14.37
N GLN A 234 -0.03 19.20 -14.71
CA GLN A 234 0.51 19.23 -16.06
C GLN A 234 0.36 17.90 -16.83
N GLY A 235 -0.30 16.90 -16.25
CA GLY A 235 -0.54 15.60 -16.87
C GLY A 235 0.08 14.41 -16.12
N ILE A 236 0.10 13.25 -16.80
CA ILE A 236 0.70 12.02 -16.28
C ILE A 236 2.20 12.04 -16.55
N HIS A 237 2.99 11.88 -15.50
CA HIS A 237 4.45 11.77 -15.59
C HIS A 237 4.85 10.34 -15.27
N ILE A 238 5.76 9.78 -16.07
CA ILE A 238 6.33 8.45 -15.83
C ILE A 238 7.79 8.64 -15.44
N TYR A 239 8.14 8.22 -14.24
CA TYR A 239 9.50 8.21 -13.71
C TYR A 239 10.04 6.80 -13.80
N THR A 240 11.27 6.61 -14.26
CA THR A 240 12.02 5.38 -13.97
C THR A 240 12.51 5.46 -12.52
N LEU A 241 12.34 4.37 -11.80
CA LEU A 241 12.75 4.17 -10.41
C LEU A 241 13.98 3.26 -10.31
N ASN A 242 14.39 2.67 -11.43
CA ASN A 242 15.61 1.90 -11.46
C ASN A 242 16.78 2.87 -11.30
N PHE A 243 17.49 2.78 -10.17
CA PHE A 243 18.62 3.64 -9.87
C PHE A 243 19.73 3.52 -10.93
N GLU A 244 19.99 2.32 -11.47
CA GLU A 244 20.99 2.14 -12.53
C GLU A 244 20.56 2.82 -13.83
N GLU A 245 19.28 2.79 -14.19
CA GLU A 245 18.78 3.56 -15.35
C GLU A 245 18.76 5.06 -15.08
N LEU A 246 18.36 5.51 -13.89
CA LEU A 246 18.41 6.92 -13.51
C LEU A 246 19.84 7.44 -13.55
N LEU A 247 20.79 6.64 -13.05
CA LEU A 247 22.21 6.91 -13.12
C LEU A 247 22.70 6.91 -14.56
N ALA A 248 22.33 5.93 -15.39
CA ALA A 248 22.71 5.88 -16.80
C ALA A 248 22.11 7.05 -17.60
N ILE A 249 20.86 7.44 -17.34
CA ILE A 249 20.21 8.60 -17.94
C ILE A 249 20.89 9.88 -17.44
N ALA A 250 21.19 9.99 -16.15
CA ALA A 250 21.93 11.12 -15.59
C ALA A 250 23.31 11.21 -16.25
N GLN A 251 24.10 10.14 -16.26
CA GLN A 251 25.40 10.04 -16.95
C GLN A 251 25.29 10.39 -18.43
N SER A 252 24.25 9.95 -19.14
CA SER A 252 24.02 10.29 -20.54
C SER A 252 23.71 11.78 -20.78
N ARG A 253 23.16 12.46 -19.76
CA ARG A 253 22.82 13.89 -19.80
C ARG A 253 23.92 14.78 -19.23
N VAL A 254 24.78 14.24 -18.34
CA VAL A 254 25.96 14.93 -17.85
C VAL A 254 27.05 14.79 -18.92
N SER A 255 27.26 15.86 -19.68
CA SER A 255 28.28 15.93 -20.75
C SER A 255 29.73 15.94 -20.23
N ARG A 256 29.95 15.75 -18.93
CA ARG A 256 31.25 15.66 -18.27
C ARG A 256 31.23 14.56 -17.22
N ASN A 257 32.38 13.95 -16.94
CA ASN A 257 32.48 13.02 -15.82
C ASN A 257 32.27 13.77 -14.49
N LEU A 258 31.54 13.12 -13.58
CA LEU A 258 31.43 13.56 -12.19
C LEU A 258 32.78 13.35 -11.49
N THR A 259 33.14 14.27 -10.61
CA THR A 259 34.31 14.11 -9.74
C THR A 259 34.01 13.14 -8.60
N GLU A 260 35.03 12.53 -7.98
CA GLU A 260 34.83 11.63 -6.82
C GLU A 260 34.09 12.31 -5.67
N ALA A 261 34.30 13.62 -5.47
CA ALA A 261 33.57 14.40 -4.49
C ALA A 261 32.07 14.52 -4.85
N GLU A 262 31.75 14.78 -6.12
CA GLU A 262 30.36 14.85 -6.60
C GLU A 262 29.67 13.49 -6.58
N CYS A 263 30.38 12.39 -6.87
CA CYS A 263 29.82 11.04 -6.73
C CYS A 263 29.52 10.70 -5.27
N LYS A 264 30.39 11.12 -4.34
CA LYS A 264 30.16 10.94 -2.91
C LYS A 264 29.00 11.80 -2.40
N GLU A 265 28.83 13.00 -2.94
CA GLU A 265 27.78 13.94 -2.56
C GLU A 265 26.41 13.60 -3.15
N TYR A 266 26.35 13.22 -4.43
CA TYR A 266 25.07 13.03 -5.15
C TYR A 266 24.66 11.57 -5.33
N LEU A 267 25.62 10.64 -5.34
CA LEU A 267 25.37 9.22 -5.59
C LEU A 267 25.67 8.34 -4.36
N HIS A 268 26.19 8.93 -3.28
CA HIS A 268 26.54 8.24 -2.03
C HIS A 268 27.44 7.00 -2.23
N VAL A 269 28.28 7.00 -3.27
CA VAL A 269 29.28 5.94 -3.55
C VAL A 269 30.70 6.47 -3.42
N ASP A 270 31.59 5.65 -2.86
CA ASP A 270 33.00 6.02 -2.61
C ASP A 270 33.87 6.07 -3.88
N ALA A 271 33.44 5.41 -4.95
CA ALA A 271 34.09 5.46 -6.26
C ALA A 271 33.05 5.69 -7.35
N CYS A 272 33.33 6.61 -8.26
CA CYS A 272 32.45 6.84 -9.41
C CYS A 272 32.41 5.56 -10.28
N PRO A 273 31.22 5.05 -10.64
CA PRO A 273 31.11 3.95 -11.59
C PRO A 273 31.73 4.36 -12.94
N ALA A 274 32.49 3.45 -13.53
CA ALA A 274 33.13 3.68 -14.83
C ALA A 274 32.05 3.84 -15.91
N ASN A 275 32.24 4.81 -16.81
CA ASN A 275 31.43 4.97 -18.02
C ASN A 275 31.48 3.72 -18.92
#